data_AF-A0A8J4YJ30-F1
#
_entry.id   AF-A0A8J4YJ30-F1
#
_cell.length_a   1.000
_cell.length_b   1.000
_cell.length_c   1.000
_cell.angle_alpha   90.00
_cell.angle_beta   90.00
_cell.angle_gamma   90.00
#
_symmetry.space_group_name_H-M   'P 1'
#
loop_
_entity.id
_entity.type
_entity.pdbx_description
1 polymer ?
#
loop_
_entity_poly.entity_id
_entity_poly.type
_entity_poly.pdbx_seq_one_letter_code
_entity_poly.pdbx_strand_id
1 'polypeptide(L)'
;MKALMVSAMEVEADGSEDDRQIPRAQVEFASVIGKTVADFATANSRSIFERLNLPSGFLDVAPEEWEDCEDFRKAAETVQCLHVVNDHAERGVALIQKINGSITHDEEQLQFLVRVVDDHRRRYPDALKRNVAGQ
;
A
#
# COMPACT_ATOMS: atom_id res chain seq x y z
N MET A 1 2.22 -16.35 -15.50
CA MET A 1 2.02 -15.26 -14.52
C MET A 1 2.93 -15.45 -13.30
N LYS A 2 2.86 -16.59 -12.59
CA LYS A 2 3.74 -16.89 -11.42
C LYS A 2 5.24 -16.77 -11.74
N ALA A 3 5.71 -17.38 -12.82
CA ALA A 3 7.13 -17.29 -13.24
C ALA A 3 7.61 -15.84 -13.48
N LEU A 4 6.77 -14.98 -14.08
CA LEU A 4 7.11 -13.58 -14.33
C LEU A 4 7.29 -12.79 -13.02
N MET A 5 6.52 -13.12 -11.99
CA MET A 5 6.65 -12.50 -10.67
C MET A 5 7.94 -12.92 -9.98
N VAL A 6 8.29 -14.21 -10.05
CA VAL A 6 9.54 -14.73 -9.49
C VAL A 6 10.73 -14.03 -10.14
N SER A 7 10.77 -13.95 -11.47
CA SER A 7 11.82 -13.23 -12.18
C SER A 7 11.89 -11.75 -11.80
N ALA A 8 10.75 -11.08 -11.61
CA ALA A 8 10.73 -9.68 -11.16
C ALA A 8 11.25 -9.48 -9.72
N MET A 9 11.21 -10.52 -8.89
CA MET A 9 11.76 -10.52 -7.52
C MET A 9 13.27 -10.81 -7.48
N GLU A 10 13.85 -11.34 -8.55
CA GLU A 10 15.29 -11.63 -8.68
C GLU A 10 16.08 -10.45 -9.26
N VAL A 11 15.40 -9.43 -9.81
CA VAL A 11 16.04 -8.21 -10.30
C VAL A 11 16.53 -7.39 -9.11
N GLU A 12 17.84 -7.34 -8.91
CA GLU A 12 18.52 -6.52 -7.88
C GLU A 12 17.95 -5.10 -7.83
N ALA A 13 17.47 -4.67 -6.65
CA ALA A 13 16.98 -3.32 -6.45
C ALA A 13 18.16 -2.34 -6.43
N ASP A 14 18.09 -1.30 -7.26
CA ASP A 14 18.93 -0.09 -7.10
C ASP A 14 18.59 0.52 -5.73
N GLY A 15 19.51 0.36 -4.80
CA GLY A 15 19.33 0.70 -3.39
C GLY A 15 19.20 2.20 -3.20
N SER A 16 17.97 2.68 -3.11
CA SER A 16 17.67 3.88 -2.32
C SER A 16 16.88 3.47 -1.07
N GLU A 17 17.63 3.09 -0.04
CA GLU A 17 17.11 2.96 1.34
C GLU A 17 16.80 4.36 1.91
N ASP A 18 15.75 5.01 1.42
CA ASP A 18 15.19 6.19 2.10
C ASP A 18 13.66 6.13 2.13
N ASP A 19 13.12 5.04 2.68
CA ASP A 19 11.67 4.82 2.77
C ASP A 19 11.24 4.76 4.24
N ARG A 20 11.53 5.84 4.99
CA ARG A 20 10.78 6.18 6.22
C ARG A 20 9.58 7.08 5.96
N GLN A 21 9.44 7.59 4.75
CA GLN A 21 8.15 8.04 4.25
C GLN A 21 7.49 6.81 3.61
N ILE A 22 6.23 6.51 3.93
CA ILE A 22 5.36 5.90 2.93
C ILE A 22 4.86 7.10 2.15
N PRO A 23 5.43 7.46 0.98
CA PRO A 23 4.85 8.51 0.18
C PRO A 23 3.43 8.04 -0.12
N ARG A 24 2.44 8.90 0.13
CA ARG A 24 1.07 8.60 -0.28
C ARG A 24 1.14 8.28 -1.76
N ALA A 25 0.88 7.03 -2.15
CA ALA A 25 1.01 6.61 -3.53
C ALA A 25 0.05 7.48 -4.37
N GLN A 26 0.61 8.44 -5.09
CA GLN A 26 -0.08 9.23 -6.10
C GLN A 26 -0.23 8.31 -7.31
N VAL A 27 -1.10 7.31 -7.19
CA VAL A 27 -1.32 6.36 -8.28
C VAL A 27 -2.20 7.05 -9.30
N GLU A 28 -1.59 7.52 -10.38
CA GLU A 28 -2.33 8.00 -11.54
C GLU A 28 -3.04 6.79 -12.16
N PHE A 29 -4.37 6.75 -12.11
CA PHE A 29 -5.15 5.57 -12.50
C PHE A 29 -4.85 5.15 -13.95
N ALA A 30 -4.58 6.12 -14.83
CA ALA A 30 -4.16 5.89 -16.21
C ALA A 30 -2.87 5.05 -16.32
N SER A 31 -1.95 5.18 -15.36
CA SER A 31 -0.68 4.44 -15.32
C SER A 31 -0.83 2.97 -14.91
N VAL A 32 -2.02 2.58 -14.42
CA VAL A 32 -2.34 1.22 -13.96
C VAL A 32 -3.19 0.46 -14.99
N ILE A 33 -3.83 1.17 -15.92
CA ILE A 33 -4.64 0.56 -16.97
C ILE A 33 -3.73 -0.29 -17.87
N GLY A 34 -4.06 -1.58 -17.98
CA GLY A 34 -3.32 -2.54 -18.81
C GLY A 34 -2.15 -3.23 -18.12
N LYS A 35 -1.83 -2.87 -16.86
CA LYS A 35 -0.84 -3.59 -16.06
C LYS A 35 -1.41 -4.88 -15.49
N THR A 36 -0.59 -5.91 -15.45
CA THR A 36 -0.84 -7.19 -14.80
C THR A 36 -0.23 -7.20 -13.41
N VAL A 37 -0.62 -8.17 -12.57
CA VAL A 37 -0.10 -8.29 -11.20
C VAL A 37 1.43 -8.49 -11.19
N ALA A 38 2.00 -9.09 -12.25
CA ALA A 38 3.45 -9.26 -12.36
C ALA A 38 4.20 -7.94 -12.50
N ASP A 39 3.58 -6.91 -13.08
CA ASP A 39 4.17 -5.57 -13.24
C ASP A 39 4.29 -4.79 -11.92
N PHE A 40 3.71 -5.33 -10.84
CA PHE A 40 3.80 -4.78 -9.48
C PHE A 40 4.73 -5.59 -8.58
N ALA A 41 5.23 -6.74 -9.05
CA ALA A 41 6.27 -7.48 -8.35
C ALA A 41 7.61 -6.78 -8.58
N THR A 42 8.37 -6.61 -7.51
CA THR A 42 9.71 -6.00 -7.52
C THR A 42 10.63 -6.82 -6.62
N ALA A 43 11.94 -6.55 -6.63
CA ALA A 43 12.87 -7.13 -5.64
C ALA A 43 12.36 -6.95 -4.19
N ASN A 44 11.76 -5.79 -3.90
CA ASN A 44 11.21 -5.51 -2.56
C ASN A 44 10.02 -6.41 -2.21
N SER A 45 9.31 -6.97 -3.20
CA SER A 45 8.23 -7.94 -2.95
C SER A 45 8.74 -9.21 -2.27
N ARG A 46 10.04 -9.56 -2.40
CA ARG A 46 10.63 -10.69 -1.68
C ARG A 46 10.73 -10.46 -0.16
N SER A 47 10.82 -9.20 0.27
CA SER A 47 10.90 -8.84 1.69
C SER A 47 9.64 -9.21 2.49
N ILE A 48 8.50 -9.43 1.82
CA ILE A 48 7.25 -9.83 2.50
C ILE A 48 7.40 -11.18 3.20
N PHE A 49 8.16 -12.12 2.61
CA PHE A 49 8.38 -13.44 3.18
C PHE A 49 9.21 -13.35 4.46
N GLU A 50 10.22 -12.48 4.50
CA GLU A 50 11.01 -12.22 5.71
C GLU A 50 10.18 -11.54 6.79
N ARG A 51 9.44 -10.48 6.41
CA ARG A 51 8.63 -9.68 7.36
C ARG A 51 7.49 -10.47 7.99
N LEU A 52 6.91 -11.40 7.25
CA LEU A 52 5.83 -12.28 7.73
C LEU A 52 6.35 -13.62 8.23
N ASN A 53 7.67 -13.84 8.24
CA ASN A 53 8.32 -15.08 8.64
C ASN A 53 7.75 -16.32 7.92
N LEU A 54 7.55 -16.20 6.60
CA LEU A 54 7.02 -17.23 5.73
C LEU A 54 8.16 -17.98 5.04
N PRO A 55 7.99 -19.30 4.80
CA PRO A 55 8.97 -20.05 4.01
C PRO A 55 8.94 -19.57 2.56
N SER A 56 10.11 -19.31 1.98
CA SER A 56 10.29 -18.80 0.61
C SER A 56 11.02 -19.76 -0.33
N GLY A 57 11.41 -20.94 0.14
CA GLY A 57 12.18 -21.93 -0.64
C GLY A 57 11.45 -22.45 -1.87
N PHE A 58 10.11 -22.34 -1.91
CA PHE A 58 9.32 -22.69 -3.09
C PHE A 58 9.53 -21.73 -4.28
N LEU A 59 10.04 -20.51 -4.05
CA LEU A 59 10.30 -19.53 -5.11
C LEU A 59 11.40 -19.99 -6.06
N ASP A 60 12.29 -20.86 -5.61
CA ASP A 60 13.39 -21.40 -6.42
C ASP A 60 12.97 -22.66 -7.22
N VAL A 61 11.71 -23.10 -7.04
CA VAL A 61 11.10 -24.26 -7.72
C VAL A 61 10.16 -23.78 -8.81
N ALA A 62 10.02 -24.59 -9.86
CA ALA A 62 9.12 -24.31 -10.98
C ALA A 62 7.67 -24.06 -10.48
N PRO A 63 6.99 -22.99 -10.94
CA PRO A 63 5.65 -22.65 -10.48
C PRO A 63 4.57 -23.71 -10.70
N GLU A 64 4.81 -24.68 -11.59
CA GLU A 64 3.98 -25.85 -11.80
C GLU A 64 3.97 -26.79 -10.59
N GLU A 65 5.06 -26.86 -9.83
CA GLU A 65 5.25 -27.77 -8.69
C GLU A 65 4.91 -27.11 -7.34
N TRP A 66 4.49 -25.84 -7.33
CA TRP A 66 4.19 -25.12 -6.11
C TRP A 66 3.04 -25.74 -5.30
N GLU A 67 2.03 -26.31 -5.97
CA GLU A 67 0.88 -26.91 -5.28
C GLU A 67 1.26 -28.15 -4.46
N ASP A 68 2.31 -28.85 -4.86
CA ASP A 68 2.86 -30.02 -4.17
C ASP A 68 3.89 -29.64 -3.09
N CYS A 69 4.31 -28.36 -3.04
CA CYS A 69 5.27 -27.87 -2.07
C CYS A 69 4.58 -27.53 -0.73
N GLU A 70 5.04 -28.18 0.35
CA GLU A 70 4.52 -27.93 1.69
C GLU A 70 4.73 -26.47 2.15
N ASP A 71 5.87 -25.89 1.78
CA ASP A 71 6.21 -24.50 2.10
C ASP A 71 5.26 -23.51 1.45
N PHE A 72 4.94 -23.72 0.16
CA PHE A 72 3.96 -22.91 -0.55
C PHE A 72 2.59 -22.98 0.13
N ARG A 73 2.14 -24.19 0.49
CA ARG A 73 0.83 -24.38 1.13
C ARG A 73 0.74 -23.67 2.48
N LYS A 74 1.78 -23.76 3.31
CA LYS A 74 1.86 -23.04 4.61
C LYS A 74 1.87 -21.52 4.43
N ALA A 75 2.66 -21.03 3.49
CA ALA A 75 2.71 -19.60 3.18
C ALA A 75 1.36 -19.10 2.65
N ALA A 76 0.73 -19.86 1.74
CA ALA A 76 -0.57 -19.55 1.18
C ALA A 76 -1.68 -19.53 2.24
N GLU A 77 -1.73 -20.51 3.14
CA GLU A 77 -2.67 -20.55 4.26
C GLU A 77 -2.50 -19.34 5.17
N THR A 78 -1.26 -19.02 5.52
CA THR A 78 -0.96 -17.85 6.37
C THR A 78 -1.41 -16.55 5.71
N VAL A 79 -1.14 -16.37 4.41
CA VAL A 79 -1.57 -15.18 3.66
C VAL A 79 -3.10 -15.12 3.52
N GLN A 80 -3.78 -16.25 3.36
CA GLN A 80 -5.26 -16.30 3.33
C GLN A 80 -5.88 -15.93 4.68
N CYS A 81 -5.19 -16.22 5.79
CA CYS A 81 -5.61 -15.80 7.13
C CYS A 81 -5.32 -14.33 7.44
N LEU A 82 -4.55 -13.62 6.61
CA LEU A 82 -4.34 -12.18 6.78
C LEU A 82 -5.65 -11.45 6.55
N HIS A 83 -6.18 -10.85 7.62
CA HIS A 83 -7.32 -9.96 7.51
C HIS A 83 -6.84 -8.65 6.83
N VAL A 84 -7.08 -8.53 5.53
CA VAL A 84 -6.87 -7.29 4.78
C VAL A 84 -8.02 -6.34 5.11
N VAL A 85 -8.02 -5.82 6.33
CA VAL A 85 -9.00 -4.83 6.74
C VAL A 85 -8.60 -3.53 6.09
N ASN A 86 -9.55 -2.91 5.40
CA ASN A 86 -9.43 -1.53 4.97
C ASN A 86 -9.59 -0.56 6.16
N ASP A 87 -9.14 -0.94 7.36
CA ASP A 87 -9.33 -0.21 8.62
C ASP A 87 -8.79 1.22 8.50
N HIS A 88 -7.69 1.41 7.76
CA HIS A 88 -7.16 2.75 7.53
C HIS A 88 -8.07 3.63 6.65
N ALA A 89 -8.70 3.10 5.59
CA ALA A 89 -9.64 3.90 4.81
C ALA A 89 -10.99 4.02 5.53
N GLU A 90 -11.47 2.98 6.19
CA GLU A 90 -12.69 3.00 7.01
C GLU A 90 -12.56 4.03 8.14
N ARG A 91 -11.41 4.04 8.84
CA ARG A 91 -11.09 5.05 9.85
C ARG A 91 -10.97 6.45 9.26
N GLY A 92 -10.44 6.59 8.04
CA GLY A 92 -10.40 7.86 7.32
C GLY A 92 -11.79 8.39 6.98
N VAL A 93 -12.67 7.53 6.48
CA VAL A 93 -14.08 7.85 6.16
C VAL A 93 -14.85 8.18 7.44
N ALA A 94 -14.72 7.36 8.49
CA ALA A 94 -15.36 7.60 9.77
C ALA A 94 -14.89 8.92 10.42
N LEU A 95 -13.60 9.26 10.30
CA LEU A 95 -13.07 10.53 10.79
C LEU A 95 -13.70 11.72 10.06
N ILE A 96 -13.74 11.66 8.72
CA ILE A 96 -14.39 12.69 7.89
C ILE A 96 -15.87 12.80 8.25
N GLN A 97 -16.61 11.69 8.29
CA GLN A 97 -18.02 11.68 8.66
C GLN A 97 -18.27 12.28 10.05
N LYS A 98 -17.44 11.94 11.05
CA LYS A 98 -17.59 12.43 12.42
C LYS A 98 -17.26 13.92 12.54
N ILE A 99 -16.19 14.39 11.90
CA ILE A 99 -15.81 15.81 11.89
C ILE A 99 -16.87 16.62 11.15
N ASN A 100 -17.28 16.15 9.97
CA ASN A 100 -18.29 16.83 9.16
C ASN A 100 -19.60 16.91 9.90
N GLY A 101 -20.14 15.79 10.41
CA GLY A 101 -21.36 15.80 11.21
C GLY A 101 -21.29 16.69 12.47
N SER A 102 -20.09 17.03 12.94
CA SER A 102 -19.92 18.00 14.04
C SER A 102 -19.85 19.46 13.57
N ILE A 103 -19.40 19.73 12.34
CA ILE A 103 -19.23 21.07 11.77
C ILE A 103 -20.46 21.49 10.96
N THR A 104 -20.91 20.64 10.04
CA THR A 104 -22.04 20.88 9.16
C THR A 104 -22.70 19.58 8.69
N HIS A 105 -24.04 19.58 8.67
CA HIS A 105 -24.83 18.49 8.10
C HIS A 105 -25.20 18.75 6.63
N ASP A 106 -24.77 19.88 6.08
CA ASP A 106 -25.04 20.31 4.71
C ASP A 106 -23.89 19.89 3.77
N GLU A 107 -24.24 19.21 2.67
CA GLU A 107 -23.26 18.66 1.74
C GLU A 107 -22.51 19.73 0.94
N GLU A 108 -23.16 20.85 0.60
CA GLU A 108 -22.50 21.95 -0.12
C GLU A 108 -21.44 22.62 0.76
N GLN A 109 -21.76 22.85 2.03
CA GLN A 109 -20.80 23.38 3.01
C GLN A 109 -19.63 22.42 3.23
N LEU A 110 -19.90 21.11 3.23
CA LEU A 110 -18.85 20.11 3.30
C LEU A 110 -17.91 20.18 2.08
N GLN A 111 -18.46 20.23 0.87
CA GLN A 111 -17.64 20.33 -0.34
C GLN A 111 -16.77 21.60 -0.34
N PHE A 112 -17.32 22.72 0.16
CA PHE A 112 -16.54 23.94 0.33
C PHE A 112 -15.39 23.77 1.33
N LEU A 113 -15.67 23.17 2.50
CA LEU A 113 -14.66 22.92 3.53
C LEU A 113 -13.52 22.03 3.00
N VAL A 114 -13.84 20.93 2.31
CA VAL A 114 -12.84 20.04 1.70
C VAL A 114 -11.96 20.79 0.70
N ARG A 115 -12.56 21.68 -0.09
CA ARG A 115 -11.82 22.49 -1.08
C ARG A 115 -10.87 23.49 -0.43
N VAL A 116 -11.30 24.13 0.66
CA VAL A 116 -10.45 25.06 1.43
C VAL A 116 -9.28 24.32 2.08
N VAL A 117 -9.53 23.13 2.64
CA VAL A 117 -8.47 22.29 3.22
C VAL A 117 -7.45 21.87 2.14
N ASP A 118 -7.91 21.48 0.95
CA ASP A 118 -7.03 21.10 -0.15
C ASP A 118 -6.18 22.28 -0.65
N ASP A 119 -6.79 23.46 -0.85
CA ASP A 119 -6.08 24.68 -1.23
C ASP A 119 -5.02 25.08 -0.19
N HIS A 120 -5.38 25.03 1.10
CA HIS A 120 -4.45 25.31 2.19
C HIS A 120 -3.26 24.34 2.18
N ARG A 121 -3.48 23.05 1.95
CA ARG A 121 -2.39 22.05 1.87
C ARG A 121 -1.46 22.28 0.69
N ARG A 122 -1.99 22.74 -0.46
CA ARG A 122 -1.18 23.10 -1.62
C ARG A 122 -0.37 24.36 -1.37
N ARG A 123 -0.95 25.34 -0.68
CA ARG A 123 -0.32 26.63 -0.37
C ARG A 123 0.75 26.51 0.72
N TYR A 124 0.57 25.59 1.67
CA TYR A 124 1.48 25.37 2.80
C TYR A 124 1.90 23.89 2.87
N PRO A 125 2.75 23.42 1.94
CA PRO A 125 3.21 22.03 1.91
C PRO A 125 4.01 21.64 3.18
N ASP A 126 4.63 22.62 3.83
CA ASP A 126 5.46 22.43 5.03
C ASP A 126 4.66 22.48 6.34
N ALA A 127 3.34 22.70 6.31
CA ALA A 127 2.47 22.70 7.50
C ALA A 127 2.20 21.27 8.05
N LEU A 128 3.25 20.45 8.10
CA LEU A 128 3.21 19.12 8.67
C LEU A 128 3.27 19.22 10.19
N LYS A 129 2.57 18.32 10.90
CA LYS A 129 2.55 18.27 12.36
C LYS A 129 3.96 18.26 12.99
N ARG A 130 4.94 17.67 12.32
CA ARG A 130 6.37 17.66 12.71
C ARG A 130 6.99 19.07 12.70
N ASN A 131 6.61 19.91 11.76
CA ASN A 131 7.21 21.22 11.54
C ASN A 131 6.56 22.29 12.43
N VAL A 132 5.31 22.08 12.85
CA VAL A 132 4.55 23.00 13.72
C VAL A 132 4.75 22.67 15.21
N ALA A 133 4.99 21.41 15.58
CA ALA A 133 5.17 21.00 16.98
C ALA A 133 6.62 21.20 17.51
N GLY A 134 7.51 21.81 16.72
CA GLY A 134 8.92 22.05 17.05
C GLY A 134 9.27 23.50 17.41
N GLN A 135 8.26 24.36 17.65
CA GLN A 135 8.44 25.72 18.17
C GLN A 135 7.94 25.85 19.61
#